data_AF-A0A8J8WGA7-F1
#
_entry.id   AF-A0A8J8WGA7-F1
#
_cell.length_a   1.000
_cell.length_b   1.000
_cell.length_c   1.000
_cell.angle_alpha   90.00
_cell.angle_beta   90.00
_cell.angle_gamma   90.00
#
_symmetry.space_group_name_H-M   'P 1'
#
loop_
_entity.id
_entity.type
_entity.pdbx_description
1 polymer ?
#
loop_
_entity_poly.entity_id
_entity_poly.type
_entity_poly.pdbx_seq_one_letter_code
_entity_poly.pdbx_strand_id
1 'polypeptide(L)'
;MGLNKPNQLSITRRLRHQSQWQRFPLANKWTVDFSSKRTLADQASPDDLPASKRLPQSPLITHPQPGPVKIRKNRPTRNDTSELEKNPWAVALASPVRMCSVTGARIPRDLLGEWGLVRKPDTENHYLLPVGLMKDALKTRSKAEANGPKEVRVDPNSTDEATQESTIVDAVRQEKPGQQLLLRMINSQPLLQALSKPLSRNSGKRPAIAKILPFRWKHPLGPITSRVEKQLLWRPDMADYVLQQRQQAVVNSLEKVQGRHPRLDPPEAAWKILDVHEPSVTAISEALGRLGPLERMASGVILLLSPLGGSAPTAETLYSPTTQSEVPLFDLPALLTPSDLAKLRATELGHFLGDAVFFRPDNRVGVEAVLALWNLQRYAAGVNS
;
A
#
# COMPACT_ATOMS: atom_id res chain seq x y z
N MET A 1 0.23 69.30 15.00
CA MET A 1 -0.19 68.20 15.90
C MET A 1 -0.48 67.01 14.99
N GLY A 2 0.49 66.16 14.69
CA GLY A 2 1.14 65.20 15.60
C GLY A 2 0.42 63.85 15.41
N LEU A 3 0.96 62.92 14.60
CA LEU A 3 1.80 61.77 15.03
C LEU A 3 1.00 60.84 15.98
N ASN A 4 0.95 59.51 15.88
CA ASN A 4 1.80 58.51 15.24
C ASN A 4 1.11 57.14 15.44
N LYS A 5 1.45 56.13 14.64
CA LYS A 5 1.24 54.70 14.99
C LYS A 5 2.10 54.32 16.22
N PRO A 6 1.73 53.26 16.95
CA PRO A 6 2.67 52.14 17.06
C PRO A 6 1.97 50.76 17.03
N ASN A 7 2.38 49.85 16.14
CA ASN A 7 3.14 48.62 16.46
C ASN A 7 3.36 48.30 17.95
N GLN A 8 2.78 47.19 18.41
CA GLN A 8 3.40 46.35 19.45
C GLN A 8 3.14 44.87 19.13
N LEU A 9 4.26 44.15 19.05
CA LEU A 9 4.40 42.71 18.84
C LEU A 9 4.06 41.98 20.16
N SER A 10 3.12 41.04 20.14
CA SER A 10 2.94 40.11 21.25
C SER A 10 3.70 38.80 20.99
N ILE A 11 4.69 38.60 21.85
CA ILE A 11 5.60 37.47 21.96
C ILE A 11 4.81 36.21 22.33
N THR A 12 4.76 35.20 21.45
CA THR A 12 4.24 33.87 21.81
C THR A 12 5.38 33.02 22.40
N ARG A 13 5.29 32.82 23.72
CA ARG A 13 6.18 32.00 24.53
C ARG A 13 5.95 30.52 24.18
N ARG A 14 6.90 29.91 23.47
CA ARG A 14 6.93 28.47 23.15
C ARG A 14 7.28 27.69 24.43
N LEU A 15 6.29 27.09 25.08
CA LEU A 15 6.48 26.07 26.12
C LEU A 15 7.01 24.79 25.46
N ARG A 16 8.32 24.55 25.57
CA ARG A 16 8.92 23.24 25.32
C ARG A 16 8.67 22.37 26.55
N HIS A 17 7.78 21.39 26.42
CA HIS A 17 7.72 20.27 27.34
C HIS A 17 9.03 19.46 27.21
N GLN A 18 9.89 19.54 28.23
CA GLN A 18 10.93 18.56 28.49
C GLN A 18 10.25 17.33 29.10
N SER A 19 10.17 16.22 28.37
CA SER A 19 9.92 14.91 28.96
C SER A 19 11.25 14.31 29.39
N GLN A 20 11.50 14.35 30.69
CA GLN A 20 12.53 13.56 31.37
C GLN A 20 12.18 12.08 31.23
N TRP A 21 12.96 11.35 30.44
CA TRP A 21 12.98 9.90 30.52
C TRP A 21 13.91 9.50 31.66
N GLN A 22 13.32 9.11 32.79
CA GLN A 22 14.03 8.44 33.87
C GLN A 22 14.54 7.08 33.36
N ARG A 23 15.86 6.90 33.35
CA ARG A 23 16.50 5.62 33.05
C ARG A 23 16.54 4.77 34.32
N PHE A 24 15.94 3.58 34.26
CA PHE A 24 16.21 2.50 35.20
C PHE A 24 17.63 1.96 34.99
N PRO A 25 18.40 1.67 36.06
CA PRO A 25 19.71 1.05 35.92
C PRO A 25 19.56 -0.48 35.91
N LEU A 26 19.75 -1.11 34.74
CA LEU A 26 20.09 -2.52 34.69
C LEU A 26 21.62 -2.65 34.74
N ALA A 27 22.12 -2.89 35.95
CA ALA A 27 23.49 -3.26 36.20
C ALA A 27 23.72 -4.69 35.69
N ASN A 28 24.42 -4.83 34.57
CA ASN A 28 25.09 -6.08 34.21
C ASN A 28 26.57 -5.74 33.93
N LYS A 29 27.40 -5.91 34.96
CA LYS A 29 28.85 -5.89 34.87
C LYS A 29 29.29 -7.12 34.07
N TRP A 30 29.76 -6.90 32.85
CA TRP A 30 30.66 -7.84 32.16
C TRP A 30 32.03 -7.17 32.09
N THR A 31 32.92 -7.57 32.99
CA THR A 31 34.35 -7.32 32.88
C THR A 31 34.87 -8.20 31.75
N VAL A 32 35.05 -7.62 30.57
CA VAL A 32 35.85 -8.24 29.51
C VAL A 32 37.27 -7.74 29.71
N ASP A 33 38.14 -8.63 30.20
CA ASP A 33 39.58 -8.42 30.26
C ASP A 33 40.11 -8.19 28.84
N PHE A 34 40.29 -6.92 28.48
CA PHE A 34 41.17 -6.54 27.39
C PHE A 34 42.61 -6.72 27.89
N SER A 35 43.08 -7.98 27.81
CA SER A 35 44.50 -8.28 27.88
C SER A 35 45.22 -7.42 26.85
N SER A 36 45.87 -6.37 27.33
CA SER A 36 46.70 -5.47 26.56
C SER A 36 47.81 -6.31 25.93
N LYS A 37 47.66 -6.61 24.64
CA LYS A 37 48.80 -7.05 23.84
C LYS A 37 49.78 -5.89 23.82
N ARG A 38 50.75 -5.91 24.73
CA ARG A 38 51.98 -5.12 24.62
C ARG A 38 52.57 -5.44 23.26
N THR A 39 52.45 -4.48 22.34
CA THR A 39 53.19 -4.52 21.08
C THR A 39 54.68 -4.64 21.42
N LEU A 40 55.36 -5.56 20.75
CA LEU A 40 56.82 -5.80 20.75
C LEU A 40 57.69 -4.55 20.43
N ALA A 41 57.11 -3.36 20.39
CA ALA A 41 57.76 -2.08 20.12
C ALA A 41 58.37 -1.43 21.39
N ASP A 42 58.06 -1.92 22.59
CA ASP A 42 58.57 -1.36 23.86
C ASP A 42 59.99 -1.85 24.23
N GLN A 43 60.65 -2.64 23.40
CA GLN A 43 62.03 -3.11 23.62
C GLN A 43 63.01 -2.71 22.50
N ALA A 44 62.65 -1.77 21.63
CA ALA A 44 63.58 -1.24 20.63
C ALA A 44 64.33 -0.02 21.18
N SER A 45 65.66 -0.03 21.03
CA SER A 45 66.51 1.14 21.28
C SER A 45 65.99 2.35 20.49
N PRO A 46 65.94 3.57 21.06
CA PRO A 46 65.37 4.77 20.42
C PRO A 46 66.00 5.14 19.07
N ASP A 47 67.16 4.57 18.75
CA ASP A 47 67.88 4.84 17.51
C ASP A 47 67.40 4.04 16.28
N ASP A 48 66.66 2.95 16.46
CA ASP A 48 66.16 2.13 15.35
C ASP A 48 64.74 2.49 14.89
N LEU A 49 64.12 3.51 15.50
CA LEU A 49 62.78 3.94 15.13
C LEU A 49 62.79 5.00 14.02
N PRO A 50 61.95 4.86 12.97
CA PRO A 50 61.80 5.86 11.93
C PRO A 50 61.37 7.20 12.54
N ALA A 51 61.87 8.31 11.97
CA ALA A 51 61.73 9.66 12.53
C ALA A 51 60.29 10.06 12.90
N SER A 52 59.29 9.54 12.17
CA SER A 52 57.87 9.77 12.42
C SER A 52 57.33 9.20 13.75
N LYS A 53 58.02 8.20 14.32
CA LYS A 53 57.66 7.60 15.62
C LYS A 53 58.41 8.23 16.81
N ARG A 54 59.41 9.08 16.54
CA ARG A 54 60.14 9.86 17.57
C ARG A 54 59.40 11.13 17.99
N LEU A 55 58.39 11.54 17.22
CA LEU A 55 57.53 12.66 17.56
C LEU A 55 56.52 12.25 18.64
N PRO A 56 56.15 13.16 19.56
CA PRO A 56 55.10 12.89 20.54
C PRO A 56 53.79 12.57 19.81
N GLN A 57 53.36 11.31 19.88
CA GLN A 57 52.12 10.88 19.26
C GLN A 57 50.92 11.38 20.06
N SER A 58 49.90 11.86 19.35
CA SER A 58 48.72 12.39 20.02
C SER A 58 48.02 11.32 20.87
N PRO A 59 47.42 11.70 22.02
CA PRO A 59 46.68 10.79 22.88
C PRO A 59 45.50 10.11 22.16
N LEU A 60 45.02 10.65 21.04
CA LEU A 60 43.99 10.03 20.21
C LEU A 60 44.49 8.78 19.45
N ILE A 61 45.79 8.72 19.18
CA ILE A 61 46.44 7.62 18.46
C ILE A 61 46.98 6.58 19.45
N THR A 62 47.56 7.04 20.56
CA THR A 62 48.13 6.15 21.60
C THR A 62 47.07 5.57 22.53
N HIS A 63 45.97 6.30 22.75
CA HIS A 63 44.85 5.90 23.59
C HIS A 63 43.53 6.08 22.82
N PRO A 64 43.26 5.25 21.80
CA PRO A 64 41.96 5.28 21.14
C PRO A 64 40.89 4.98 22.19
N GLN A 65 40.13 6.02 22.56
CA GLN A 65 38.95 5.86 23.39
C GLN A 65 38.08 4.79 22.71
N PRO A 66 37.71 3.68 23.37
CA PRO A 66 36.78 2.74 22.81
C PRO A 66 35.51 3.52 22.52
N GLY A 67 35.25 3.80 21.24
CA GLY A 67 34.04 4.50 20.83
C GLY A 67 32.82 3.77 21.39
N PRO A 68 31.71 4.47 21.67
CA PRO A 68 30.52 3.84 22.22
C PRO A 68 30.21 2.60 21.40
N VAL A 69 30.24 1.43 22.05
CA VAL A 69 30.01 0.14 21.40
C VAL A 69 28.70 0.29 20.65
N LYS A 70 28.77 0.31 19.32
CA LYS A 70 27.58 0.42 18.48
C LYS A 70 26.81 -0.87 18.70
N ILE A 71 25.85 -0.83 19.63
CA ILE A 71 24.89 -1.91 19.85
C ILE A 71 24.17 -2.05 18.51
N ARG A 72 24.60 -3.04 17.73
CA ARG A 72 23.94 -3.36 16.48
C ARG A 72 22.55 -3.81 16.86
N LYS A 73 21.54 -3.20 16.27
CA LYS A 73 20.16 -3.68 16.42
C LYS A 73 20.16 -5.16 16.02
N ASN A 74 19.61 -6.02 16.88
CA ASN A 74 19.49 -7.43 16.56
C ASN A 74 18.70 -7.58 15.27
N ARG A 75 19.11 -8.53 14.43
CA ARG A 75 18.32 -8.90 13.27
C ARG A 75 17.00 -9.49 13.77
N PRO A 76 15.88 -9.16 13.11
CA PRO A 76 14.59 -9.76 13.45
C PRO A 76 14.66 -11.28 13.43
N THR A 77 14.01 -11.92 14.38
CA THR A 77 13.86 -13.37 14.42
C THR A 77 12.81 -13.79 13.39
N ARG A 78 12.85 -15.05 12.93
CA ARG A 78 11.82 -15.59 12.02
C ARG A 78 10.40 -15.46 12.59
N ASN A 79 10.25 -15.61 13.91
CA ASN A 79 8.96 -15.45 14.59
C ASN A 79 8.45 -14.01 14.48
N ASP A 80 9.33 -13.02 14.69
CA ASP A 80 8.99 -11.60 14.57
C ASP A 80 8.49 -11.29 13.14
N THR A 81 9.16 -11.84 12.13
CA THR A 81 8.74 -11.66 10.73
C THR A 81 7.41 -12.36 10.43
N SER A 82 7.21 -13.58 10.96
CA SER A 82 5.97 -14.33 10.70
C SER A 82 4.74 -13.69 11.34
N GLU A 83 4.89 -12.99 12.47
CA GLU A 83 3.77 -12.27 13.09
C GLU A 83 3.42 -11.00 12.32
N LEU A 84 4.43 -10.26 11.84
CA LEU A 84 4.22 -9.07 11.01
C LEU A 84 3.60 -9.41 9.65
N GLU A 85 3.96 -10.55 9.04
CA GLU A 85 3.40 -11.00 7.76
C GLU A 85 1.90 -11.31 7.81
N LYS A 86 1.37 -11.66 8.99
CA LYS A 86 -0.05 -11.95 9.18
C LYS A 86 -0.86 -10.70 9.60
N ASN A 87 -0.18 -9.61 10.00
CA ASN A 87 -0.85 -8.36 10.36
C ASN A 87 -1.01 -7.47 9.10
N PRO A 88 -2.25 -7.17 8.66
CA PRO A 88 -2.48 -6.45 7.42
C PRO A 88 -1.90 -5.03 7.42
N TRP A 89 -2.03 -4.28 8.52
CA TRP A 89 -1.50 -2.92 8.58
C TRP A 89 0.02 -2.89 8.65
N ALA A 90 0.63 -3.85 9.34
CA ALA A 90 2.07 -4.00 9.36
C ALA A 90 2.61 -4.25 7.95
N VAL A 91 1.96 -5.13 7.18
CA VAL A 91 2.30 -5.39 5.78
C VAL A 91 2.17 -4.11 4.93
N ALA A 92 1.05 -3.39 5.04
CA ALA A 92 0.85 -2.16 4.27
C ALA A 92 1.90 -1.08 4.60
N LEU A 93 2.24 -0.91 5.88
CA LEU A 93 3.23 0.08 6.34
C LEU A 93 4.67 -0.33 6.02
N ALA A 94 4.97 -1.63 6.03
CA ALA A 94 6.27 -2.17 5.65
C ALA A 94 6.51 -2.11 4.14
N SER A 95 5.46 -1.88 3.34
CA SER A 95 5.61 -1.75 1.89
C SER A 95 6.54 -0.59 1.51
N PRO A 96 7.35 -0.72 0.45
CA PRO A 96 8.33 0.30 0.10
C PRO A 96 7.68 1.67 -0.16
N VAL A 97 8.24 2.73 0.44
CA VAL A 97 7.76 4.10 0.24
C VAL A 97 7.94 4.54 -1.21
N ARG A 98 6.91 5.15 -1.80
CA ARG A 98 6.87 5.67 -3.17
C ARG A 98 6.24 7.05 -3.20
N MET A 99 6.59 7.84 -4.21
CA MET A 99 6.02 9.16 -4.44
C MET A 99 4.66 9.03 -5.15
N CYS A 100 3.64 9.72 -4.64
CA CYS A 100 2.38 9.93 -5.31
C CYS A 100 2.58 10.93 -6.46
N SER A 101 2.15 10.57 -7.66
CA SER A 101 2.39 11.38 -8.86
C SER A 101 1.51 12.62 -8.94
N VAL A 102 0.37 12.62 -8.24
CA VAL A 102 -0.56 13.76 -8.20
C VAL A 102 -0.21 14.73 -7.07
N THR A 103 0.07 14.22 -5.86
CA THR A 103 0.29 15.07 -4.67
C THR A 103 1.77 15.28 -4.32
N GLY A 104 2.70 14.52 -4.90
CA GLY A 104 4.12 14.53 -4.54
C GLY A 104 4.45 13.90 -3.18
N ALA A 105 3.45 13.52 -2.39
CA ALA A 105 3.63 12.91 -1.07
C ALA A 105 4.33 11.54 -1.17
N ARG A 106 5.23 11.25 -0.22
CA ARG A 106 5.92 9.94 -0.12
C ARG A 106 5.20 9.05 0.87
N ILE A 107 4.51 8.03 0.38
CA ILE A 107 3.74 7.10 1.21
C ILE A 107 4.03 5.64 0.81
N PRO A 108 3.78 4.66 1.69
CA PRO A 108 3.95 3.24 1.38
C PRO A 108 3.18 2.82 0.11
N ARG A 109 3.76 1.91 -0.67
CA ARG A 109 3.21 1.47 -1.97
C ARG A 109 1.78 0.98 -1.86
N ASP A 110 1.46 0.22 -0.82
CA ASP A 110 0.15 -0.42 -0.69
C ASP A 110 -0.98 0.59 -0.39
N LEU A 111 -0.63 1.82 -0.05
CA LEU A 111 -1.56 2.95 0.09
C LEU A 111 -1.82 3.69 -1.23
N LEU A 112 -1.13 3.31 -2.31
CA LEU A 112 -1.21 3.92 -3.62
C LEU A 112 -1.88 2.97 -4.62
N GLY A 113 -2.69 3.54 -5.51
CA GLY A 113 -3.15 2.85 -6.70
C GLY A 113 -2.05 2.70 -7.73
N GLU A 114 -2.03 1.57 -8.42
CA GLU A 114 -1.19 1.35 -9.61
C GLU A 114 -2.00 1.63 -10.86
N TRP A 115 -1.55 2.61 -11.65
CA TRP A 115 -2.18 3.08 -12.87
C TRP A 115 -1.27 2.85 -14.07
N GLY A 116 -1.84 2.52 -15.21
CA GLY A 116 -1.08 2.25 -16.43
C GLY A 116 -1.89 2.59 -17.67
N LEU A 117 -1.19 2.70 -18.80
CA LEU A 117 -1.84 2.98 -20.08
C LEU A 117 -2.38 1.69 -20.68
N VAL A 118 -3.65 1.71 -21.08
CA VAL A 118 -4.35 0.60 -21.70
C VAL A 118 -4.97 1.09 -23.00
N ARG A 119 -4.67 0.39 -24.11
CA ARG A 119 -5.22 0.71 -25.43
C ARG A 119 -6.72 0.38 -25.47
N LYS A 120 -7.52 1.29 -26.03
CA LYS A 120 -8.94 1.03 -26.32
C LYS A 120 -9.04 -0.01 -27.45
N PRO A 121 -9.90 -1.05 -27.35
CA PRO A 121 -9.97 -2.11 -28.37
C PRO A 121 -10.32 -1.58 -29.76
N ASP A 122 -11.15 -0.53 -29.85
CA ASP A 122 -11.70 -0.07 -31.15
C ASP A 122 -10.96 1.14 -31.72
N THR A 123 -10.05 1.77 -30.96
CA THR A 123 -9.37 2.99 -31.39
C THR A 123 -7.88 2.96 -31.08
N GLU A 124 -7.12 3.88 -31.70
CA GLU A 124 -5.72 4.11 -31.34
C GLU A 124 -5.55 4.87 -30.01
N ASN A 125 -6.65 5.21 -29.32
CA ASN A 125 -6.58 5.99 -28.09
C ASN A 125 -6.20 5.11 -26.89
N HIS A 126 -5.56 5.74 -25.91
CA HIS A 126 -5.08 5.08 -24.71
C HIS A 126 -5.75 5.67 -23.46
N TYR A 127 -6.32 4.80 -22.63
CA TYR A 127 -6.84 5.19 -21.32
C TYR A 127 -5.78 5.00 -20.24
N LEU A 128 -5.70 5.92 -19.29
CA LEU A 128 -4.98 5.70 -18.04
C LEU A 128 -5.92 5.01 -17.05
N LEU A 129 -5.71 3.72 -16.78
CA LEU A 129 -6.60 2.87 -15.98
C LEU A 129 -5.88 2.32 -14.72
N PRO A 130 -6.64 1.94 -13.67
CA PRO A 130 -6.10 1.30 -12.48
C PRO A 130 -5.70 -0.16 -12.76
N VAL A 131 -4.59 -0.36 -13.48
CA VAL A 131 -4.06 -1.70 -13.83
C VAL A 131 -3.81 -2.58 -12.61
N GLY A 132 -3.60 -1.97 -11.43
CA GLY A 132 -3.53 -2.66 -10.14
C GLY A 132 -4.72 -3.57 -9.84
N LEU A 133 -5.93 -3.10 -10.16
CA LEU A 133 -7.21 -3.79 -9.92
C LEU A 133 -7.58 -4.72 -11.09
N MET A 134 -7.08 -4.43 -12.29
CA MET A 134 -7.47 -5.13 -13.53
C MET A 134 -6.50 -6.24 -13.95
N LYS A 135 -5.55 -6.66 -13.08
CA LYS A 135 -4.48 -7.60 -13.45
C LYS A 135 -5.02 -8.88 -14.07
N ASP A 136 -6.12 -9.39 -13.56
CA ASP A 136 -6.69 -10.66 -14.03
C ASP A 136 -7.36 -10.49 -15.41
N ALA A 137 -8.14 -9.43 -15.61
CA ALA A 137 -8.76 -9.12 -16.91
C ALA A 137 -7.70 -8.87 -18.01
N LEU A 138 -6.64 -8.13 -17.68
CA LEU A 138 -5.56 -7.84 -18.62
C LEU A 138 -4.74 -9.08 -18.98
N LYS A 139 -4.50 -10.00 -18.02
CA LYS A 139 -3.83 -11.28 -18.27
C LYS A 139 -4.68 -12.23 -19.12
N THR A 140 -5.99 -12.27 -18.89
CA THR A 140 -6.90 -13.11 -19.70
C THR A 140 -6.92 -12.62 -21.15
N ARG A 141 -6.94 -11.30 -21.35
CA ARG A 141 -6.88 -10.71 -22.69
C ARG A 141 -5.57 -11.01 -23.41
N SER A 142 -4.42 -10.86 -22.74
CA SER A 142 -3.13 -11.18 -23.37
C SER A 142 -3.01 -12.66 -23.75
N LYS A 143 -3.57 -13.57 -22.95
CA LYS A 143 -3.64 -15.00 -23.29
C LYS A 143 -4.59 -15.28 -24.46
N ALA A 144 -5.75 -14.62 -24.51
CA ALA A 144 -6.71 -14.77 -25.61
C ALA A 144 -6.14 -14.25 -26.94
N GLU A 145 -5.44 -13.11 -26.91
CA GLU A 145 -4.78 -12.54 -28.10
C GLU A 145 -3.56 -13.38 -28.54
N ALA A 146 -2.85 -14.03 -27.62
CA ALA A 146 -1.77 -14.96 -27.96
C ALA A 146 -2.25 -16.29 -28.57
N ASN A 147 -3.50 -16.69 -28.28
CA ASN A 147 -4.10 -17.94 -28.72
C ASN A 147 -5.06 -17.79 -29.93
N GLY A 148 -5.20 -16.59 -30.49
CA GLY A 148 -5.98 -16.38 -31.71
C GLY A 148 -5.29 -17.04 -32.93
N PRO A 149 -6.03 -17.60 -33.89
CA PRO A 149 -5.44 -18.15 -35.10
C PRO A 149 -4.74 -17.02 -35.87
N LYS A 150 -3.44 -17.16 -36.08
CA LYS A 150 -2.73 -16.36 -37.08
C LYS A 150 -3.28 -16.77 -38.45
N GLU A 151 -4.26 -16.04 -38.96
CA GLU A 151 -4.61 -16.11 -40.38
C GLU A 151 -3.40 -15.59 -41.17
N VAL A 152 -2.59 -16.52 -41.65
CA VAL A 152 -1.60 -16.29 -42.70
C VAL A 152 -2.39 -16.16 -44.00
N ARG A 153 -2.74 -14.94 -44.40
CA ARG A 153 -3.03 -14.67 -45.80
C ARG A 153 -1.70 -14.65 -46.56
N VAL A 154 -1.41 -15.74 -47.27
CA VAL A 154 -0.42 -15.77 -48.34
C VAL A 154 -1.13 -15.32 -49.61
N ASP A 155 -0.85 -14.10 -50.07
CA ASP A 155 -1.09 -13.71 -51.46
C ASP A 155 0.25 -13.71 -52.21
N PRO A 156 0.42 -14.50 -53.29
CA PRO A 156 1.67 -14.61 -54.01
C PRO A 156 1.63 -13.75 -55.29
N ASN A 157 1.78 -12.43 -55.18
CA ASN A 157 2.29 -11.63 -56.29
C ASN A 157 2.55 -10.17 -55.87
N SER A 158 3.82 -9.78 -55.74
CA SER A 158 4.42 -8.65 -56.48
C SER A 158 5.76 -8.26 -55.86
N THR A 159 6.70 -8.07 -56.77
CA THR A 159 8.13 -7.88 -56.63
C THR A 159 8.50 -6.53 -55.98
N ASP A 160 9.55 -6.59 -55.17
CA ASP A 160 10.42 -5.54 -54.60
C ASP A 160 10.29 -4.11 -55.14
N GLU A 161 10.00 -3.15 -54.24
CA GLU A 161 10.80 -1.94 -53.98
C GLU A 161 10.50 -1.36 -52.56
N ALA A 162 11.58 -1.18 -51.78
CA ALA A 162 11.80 -0.31 -50.60
C ALA A 162 10.61 0.00 -49.65
N THR A 163 10.45 -0.73 -48.53
CA THR A 163 11.12 -0.51 -47.22
C THR A 163 10.84 0.86 -46.57
N GLN A 164 9.84 0.95 -45.67
CA GLN A 164 9.95 1.60 -44.32
C GLN A 164 8.66 1.74 -43.49
N GLU A 165 7.47 1.32 -43.94
CA GLU A 165 6.22 1.64 -43.19
C GLU A 165 5.56 0.51 -42.40
N SER A 166 5.99 -0.76 -42.58
CA SER A 166 5.34 -1.91 -41.93
C SER A 166 5.95 -2.35 -40.59
N THR A 167 7.02 -1.72 -40.12
CA THR A 167 7.73 -2.11 -38.87
C THR A 167 7.34 -1.30 -37.62
N ILE A 168 6.54 -0.24 -37.76
CA ILE A 168 6.24 0.68 -36.64
C ILE A 168 5.01 0.24 -35.83
N VAL A 169 4.09 -0.53 -36.42
CA VAL A 169 2.82 -0.90 -35.75
C VAL A 169 2.97 -2.08 -34.78
N ASP A 170 4.03 -2.89 -34.94
CA ASP A 170 4.32 -4.04 -34.07
C ASP A 170 5.27 -3.72 -32.91
N ALA A 171 5.88 -2.53 -32.88
CA ALA A 171 6.81 -2.14 -31.82
C ALA A 171 6.13 -1.87 -30.45
N VAL A 172 4.80 -1.72 -30.40
CA VAL A 172 4.04 -1.64 -29.14
C VAL A 172 3.57 -3.03 -28.66
N ARG A 173 3.68 -4.07 -29.50
CA ARG A 173 3.19 -5.43 -29.20
C ARG A 173 4.21 -6.33 -28.51
N GLN A 174 5.44 -5.87 -28.31
CA GLN A 174 6.46 -6.63 -27.57
C GLN A 174 7.11 -5.78 -26.47
N GLU A 175 6.32 -5.23 -25.53
CA GLU A 175 6.89 -4.86 -24.25
C GLU A 175 7.37 -6.15 -23.55
N LYS A 176 8.69 -6.27 -23.41
CA LYS A 176 9.34 -7.33 -22.61
C LYS A 176 8.58 -7.52 -21.28
N PRO A 177 8.35 -8.76 -20.83
CA PRO A 177 7.63 -9.04 -19.59
C PRO A 177 8.40 -8.45 -18.41
N GLY A 178 8.08 -7.22 -18.01
CA GLY A 178 8.77 -6.53 -16.92
C GLY A 178 8.67 -5.00 -16.89
N GLN A 179 8.19 -4.34 -17.96
CA GLN A 179 8.24 -2.87 -18.03
C GLN A 179 6.91 -2.19 -18.38
N GLN A 180 5.80 -2.71 -17.86
CA GLN A 180 4.56 -1.94 -17.83
C GLN A 180 4.83 -0.61 -17.12
N LEU A 181 4.53 0.50 -17.80
CA LEU A 181 4.65 1.84 -17.24
C LEU A 181 3.60 2.02 -16.15
N LEU A 182 4.03 1.99 -14.87
CA LEU A 182 3.18 2.14 -13.70
C LEU A 182 3.32 3.51 -13.03
N LEU A 183 2.22 4.26 -13.03
CA LEU A 183 2.02 5.51 -12.32
C LEU A 183 1.41 5.17 -10.96
N ARG A 184 1.94 5.77 -9.89
CA ARG A 184 1.37 5.60 -8.54
C ARG A 184 0.69 6.87 -8.09
N MET A 185 -0.56 6.76 -7.66
CA MET A 185 -1.31 7.89 -7.11
C MET A 185 -2.28 7.44 -6.03
N ILE A 186 -2.61 8.37 -5.13
CA ILE A 186 -3.65 8.14 -4.12
C ILE A 186 -4.97 7.96 -4.84
N ASN A 187 -5.73 6.96 -4.43
CA ASN A 187 -7.05 6.66 -4.96
C ASN A 187 -8.08 6.98 -3.88
N SER A 188 -8.67 8.18 -3.95
CA SER A 188 -9.88 8.50 -3.22
C SER A 188 -10.95 8.96 -4.21
N GLN A 189 -12.21 8.63 -3.92
CA GLN A 189 -13.33 9.04 -4.75
C GLN A 189 -13.40 10.55 -4.97
N PRO A 190 -13.35 11.41 -3.92
CA PRO A 190 -13.43 12.87 -4.13
C PRO A 190 -12.25 13.40 -4.96
N LEU A 191 -11.04 12.81 -4.82
CA LEU A 191 -9.89 13.20 -5.64
C LEU A 191 -10.10 12.86 -7.11
N LEU A 192 -10.57 11.65 -7.43
CA LEU A 192 -10.82 11.25 -8.81
C LEU A 192 -11.97 12.04 -9.44
N GLN A 193 -13.00 12.36 -8.67
CA GLN A 193 -14.08 13.25 -9.11
C GLN A 193 -13.57 14.67 -9.38
N ALA A 194 -12.73 15.22 -8.49
CA ALA A 194 -12.10 16.53 -8.69
C ALA A 194 -11.16 16.56 -9.91
N LEU A 195 -10.49 15.44 -10.21
CA LEU A 195 -9.60 15.30 -11.36
C LEU A 195 -10.35 15.05 -12.68
N SER A 196 -11.58 14.54 -12.65
CA SER A 196 -12.34 14.18 -13.87
C SER A 196 -12.47 15.34 -14.87
N LYS A 197 -12.89 16.52 -14.41
CA LYS A 197 -13.08 17.73 -15.22
C LYS A 197 -11.76 18.30 -15.77
N PRO A 198 -10.71 18.55 -14.96
CA PRO A 198 -9.46 19.10 -15.47
C PRO A 198 -8.72 18.13 -16.40
N LEU A 199 -8.79 16.81 -16.18
CA LEU A 199 -8.05 15.83 -16.99
C LEU A 199 -8.74 15.43 -18.29
N SER A 200 -10.06 15.56 -18.37
CA SER A 200 -10.82 15.35 -19.61
C SER A 200 -10.69 16.51 -20.61
N ARG A 201 -10.20 17.67 -20.17
CA ARG A 201 -9.98 18.83 -21.05
C ARG A 201 -8.69 18.71 -21.87
N ASN A 202 -8.78 19.08 -23.13
CA ASN A 202 -7.60 19.30 -23.97
C ASN A 202 -7.01 20.67 -23.65
N SER A 203 -5.82 20.70 -23.04
CA SER A 203 -5.11 21.92 -22.67
C SER A 203 -4.14 22.30 -23.79
N GLY A 204 -4.68 22.86 -24.88
CA GLY A 204 -3.89 23.25 -26.05
C GLY A 204 -3.35 22.06 -26.83
N LYS A 205 -2.03 22.06 -27.14
CA LYS A 205 -1.39 21.04 -28.01
C LYS A 205 -1.26 19.64 -27.38
N ARG A 206 -1.49 19.51 -26.06
CA ARG A 206 -1.38 18.26 -25.31
C ARG A 206 -2.59 18.06 -24.39
N PRO A 207 -3.09 16.83 -24.23
CA PRO A 207 -4.19 16.59 -23.32
C PRO A 207 -3.75 16.83 -21.87
N ALA A 208 -4.63 17.34 -21.01
CA ALA A 208 -4.27 17.71 -19.64
C ALA A 208 -3.74 16.51 -18.83
N ILE A 209 -4.23 15.31 -19.13
CA ILE A 209 -3.76 14.05 -18.54
C ILE A 209 -2.26 13.81 -18.71
N ALA A 210 -1.65 14.30 -19.80
CA ALA A 210 -0.22 14.17 -20.03
C ALA A 210 0.59 14.87 -18.94
N LYS A 211 0.04 15.89 -18.24
CA LYS A 211 0.74 16.58 -17.16
C LYS A 211 1.04 15.68 -15.95
N ILE A 212 0.19 14.68 -15.69
CA ILE A 212 0.38 13.74 -14.57
C ILE A 212 1.43 12.67 -14.89
N LEU A 213 1.65 12.37 -16.18
CA LEU A 213 2.61 11.35 -16.56
C LEU A 213 4.04 11.75 -16.14
N PRO A 214 4.84 10.82 -15.60
CA PRO A 214 6.22 11.07 -15.22
C PRO A 214 7.03 11.56 -16.42
N PHE A 215 7.95 12.50 -16.17
CA PHE A 215 8.82 13.04 -17.22
C PHE A 215 9.57 11.95 -17.99
N ARG A 216 10.04 10.91 -17.28
CA ARG A 216 10.76 9.75 -17.86
C ARG A 216 9.92 8.89 -18.79
N TRP A 217 8.61 9.08 -18.83
CA TRP A 217 7.76 8.35 -19.78
C TRP A 217 7.63 9.09 -21.10
N LYS A 218 7.80 10.42 -21.10
CA LYS A 218 7.54 11.29 -22.25
C LYS A 218 8.72 11.33 -23.20
N HIS A 219 8.42 11.50 -24.48
CA HIS A 219 9.40 11.81 -25.52
C HIS A 219 10.21 13.08 -25.17
N PRO A 220 11.53 13.13 -25.43
CA PRO A 220 12.34 12.14 -26.18
C PRO A 220 12.96 11.03 -25.32
N LEU A 221 12.97 11.17 -24.00
CA LEU A 221 13.72 10.27 -23.11
C LEU A 221 12.96 9.00 -22.73
N GLY A 222 11.64 9.01 -22.88
CA GLY A 222 10.77 7.93 -22.47
C GLY A 222 10.18 7.13 -23.62
N PRO A 223 9.61 5.95 -23.31
CA PRO A 223 9.03 5.05 -24.30
C PRO A 223 7.72 5.54 -24.93
N ILE A 224 7.05 6.55 -24.34
CA ILE A 224 5.82 7.11 -24.91
C ILE A 224 6.17 8.11 -26.00
N THR A 225 5.77 7.81 -27.24
CA THR A 225 5.93 8.72 -28.38
C THR A 225 5.01 9.94 -28.27
N SER A 226 5.36 11.03 -28.95
CA SER A 226 4.50 12.23 -28.99
C SER A 226 3.12 11.99 -29.61
N ARG A 227 2.95 10.94 -30.44
CA ARG A 227 1.64 10.53 -30.97
C ARG A 227 0.79 9.92 -29.88
N VAL A 228 1.34 8.98 -29.11
CA VAL A 228 0.63 8.35 -27.99
C VAL A 228 0.27 9.39 -26.92
N GLU A 229 1.17 10.33 -26.60
CA GLU A 229 0.89 11.42 -25.65
C GLU A 229 -0.33 12.27 -26.05
N LYS A 230 -0.54 12.49 -27.35
CA LYS A 230 -1.69 13.23 -27.89
C LYS A 230 -3.00 12.42 -27.87
N GLN A 231 -2.91 11.08 -27.90
CA GLN A 231 -4.03 10.15 -27.95
C GLN A 231 -4.46 9.65 -26.56
N LEU A 232 -3.95 10.27 -25.48
CA LEU A 232 -4.33 9.93 -24.12
C LEU A 232 -5.71 10.47 -23.77
N LEU A 233 -6.56 9.60 -23.21
CA LEU A 233 -7.90 9.94 -22.77
C LEU A 233 -8.07 9.67 -21.28
N TRP A 234 -8.73 10.60 -20.60
CA TRP A 234 -9.28 10.36 -19.27
C TRP A 234 -10.74 9.90 -19.41
N ARG A 235 -11.10 8.84 -18.68
CA ARG A 235 -12.46 8.30 -18.69
C ARG A 235 -13.39 9.21 -17.85
N PRO A 236 -14.58 9.60 -18.34
CA PRO A 236 -15.47 10.52 -17.61
C PRO A 236 -15.98 9.91 -16.29
N ASP A 237 -16.36 8.63 -16.32
CA ASP A 237 -16.85 7.81 -15.18
C ASP A 237 -15.71 7.14 -14.39
N MET A 238 -14.51 7.72 -14.35
CA MET A 238 -13.34 7.06 -13.74
C MET A 238 -13.55 6.74 -12.26
N ALA A 239 -14.18 7.64 -11.50
CA ALA A 239 -14.41 7.44 -10.08
C ALA A 239 -15.36 6.25 -9.83
N ASP A 240 -16.45 6.17 -10.57
CA ASP A 240 -17.44 5.09 -10.42
C ASP A 240 -16.88 3.76 -10.95
N TYR A 241 -16.11 3.82 -12.03
CA TYR A 241 -15.40 2.66 -12.56
C TYR A 241 -14.41 2.07 -11.55
N VAL A 242 -13.59 2.91 -10.90
CA VAL A 242 -12.65 2.47 -9.86
C VAL A 242 -13.41 1.90 -8.66
N LEU A 243 -14.54 2.50 -8.27
CA LEU A 243 -15.39 1.98 -7.19
C LEU A 243 -15.85 0.56 -7.50
N GLN A 244 -16.45 0.36 -8.68
CA GLN A 244 -16.95 -0.94 -9.11
C GLN A 244 -15.83 -1.99 -9.15
N GLN A 245 -14.65 -1.64 -9.68
CA GLN A 245 -13.51 -2.56 -9.73
C GLN A 245 -12.99 -2.91 -8.32
N ARG A 246 -13.03 -1.98 -7.37
CA ARG A 246 -12.65 -2.25 -5.97
C ARG A 246 -13.67 -3.15 -5.27
N GLN A 247 -14.97 -2.92 -5.48
CA GLN A 247 -16.03 -3.77 -4.94
C GLN A 247 -15.88 -5.21 -5.46
N GLN A 248 -15.70 -5.39 -6.77
CA GLN A 248 -15.42 -6.70 -7.35
C GLN A 248 -14.15 -7.35 -6.80
N ALA A 249 -13.07 -6.57 -6.61
CA ALA A 249 -11.83 -7.09 -6.02
C ALA A 249 -12.03 -7.56 -4.58
N VAL A 250 -12.85 -6.87 -3.78
CA VAL A 250 -13.22 -7.28 -2.41
C VAL A 250 -14.01 -8.59 -2.46
N VAL A 251 -15.06 -8.68 -3.27
CA VAL A 251 -15.88 -9.90 -3.42
C VAL A 251 -14.99 -11.10 -3.79
N ASN A 252 -14.18 -10.95 -4.84
CA ASN A 252 -13.26 -12.01 -5.28
C ASN A 252 -12.25 -12.39 -4.19
N SER A 253 -11.81 -11.44 -3.36
CA SER A 253 -10.87 -11.71 -2.27
C SER A 253 -11.55 -12.46 -1.12
N LEU A 254 -12.78 -12.06 -0.76
CA LEU A 254 -13.58 -12.73 0.25
C LEU A 254 -13.93 -14.16 -0.15
N GLU A 255 -14.34 -14.40 -1.39
CA GLU A 255 -14.59 -15.75 -1.94
C GLU A 255 -13.32 -16.62 -1.88
N LYS A 256 -12.15 -16.06 -2.24
CA LYS A 256 -10.86 -16.77 -2.13
C LYS A 256 -10.52 -17.13 -0.68
N VAL A 257 -10.82 -16.25 0.28
CA VAL A 257 -10.61 -16.53 1.70
C VAL A 257 -11.56 -17.63 2.19
N GLN A 258 -12.83 -17.59 1.81
CA GLN A 258 -13.80 -18.63 2.15
C GLN A 258 -13.37 -19.99 1.63
N GLY A 259 -12.98 -20.09 0.35
CA GLY A 259 -12.51 -21.36 -0.23
C GLY A 259 -11.26 -21.91 0.47
N ARG A 260 -10.43 -21.04 1.06
CA ARG A 260 -9.23 -21.43 1.79
C ARG A 260 -9.49 -21.76 3.27
N HIS A 261 -10.52 -21.18 3.85
CA HIS A 261 -10.94 -21.36 5.24
C HIS A 261 -12.44 -21.68 5.29
N PRO A 262 -12.85 -22.91 4.91
CA PRO A 262 -14.27 -23.27 4.83
C PRO A 262 -14.91 -23.54 6.19
N ARG A 263 -14.11 -23.65 7.26
CA ARG A 263 -14.60 -23.99 8.60
C ARG A 263 -15.03 -22.72 9.34
N LEU A 264 -16.29 -22.75 9.79
CA LEU A 264 -16.95 -21.69 10.54
C LEU A 264 -17.08 -22.13 12.01
N ASP A 265 -16.58 -21.31 12.95
CA ASP A 265 -16.67 -21.50 14.40
C ASP A 265 -15.78 -22.50 15.17
N PRO A 266 -14.88 -23.34 14.61
CA PRO A 266 -13.92 -24.08 15.45
C PRO A 266 -13.06 -23.13 16.31
N PRO A 267 -12.55 -23.56 17.47
CA PRO A 267 -11.78 -22.70 18.39
C PRO A 267 -10.60 -22.00 17.71
N GLU A 268 -9.95 -22.65 16.75
CA GLU A 268 -8.82 -22.12 15.98
C GLU A 268 -9.20 -21.49 14.63
N ALA A 269 -10.48 -21.41 14.31
CA ALA A 269 -10.95 -20.94 13.01
C ALA A 269 -10.65 -19.46 12.79
N ALA A 270 -10.34 -19.13 11.53
CA ALA A 270 -10.21 -17.75 11.09
C ALA A 270 -11.57 -16.99 11.09
N TRP A 271 -12.69 -17.71 11.03
CA TRP A 271 -14.04 -17.16 10.99
C TRP A 271 -14.81 -17.51 12.27
N LYS A 272 -15.41 -16.49 12.88
CA LYS A 272 -16.26 -16.62 14.06
C LYS A 272 -17.57 -15.87 13.87
N ILE A 273 -18.71 -16.55 13.97
CA ILE A 273 -20.01 -15.90 13.96
C ILE A 273 -20.15 -15.06 15.23
N LEU A 274 -20.65 -13.84 15.06
CA LEU A 274 -21.12 -13.01 16.15
C LEU A 274 -22.64 -13.07 16.16
N ASP A 275 -23.20 -13.80 17.12
CA ASP A 275 -24.65 -13.88 17.30
C ASP A 275 -25.16 -12.57 17.90
N VAL A 276 -25.71 -11.71 17.03
CA VAL A 276 -26.15 -10.36 17.37
C VAL A 276 -27.57 -10.18 16.82
N HIS A 277 -28.58 -10.31 17.69
CA HIS A 277 -29.98 -10.22 17.27
C HIS A 277 -30.43 -8.83 16.78
N GLU A 278 -29.65 -7.78 17.04
CA GLU A 278 -29.77 -6.46 16.40
C GLU A 278 -28.39 -5.79 16.36
N PRO A 279 -27.83 -5.49 15.17
CA PRO A 279 -26.48 -4.97 15.05
C PRO A 279 -26.43 -3.53 15.59
N SER A 280 -26.00 -3.40 16.84
CA SER A 280 -25.66 -2.14 17.50
C SER A 280 -24.21 -2.19 17.99
N VAL A 281 -23.56 -1.03 18.11
CA VAL A 281 -22.16 -0.90 18.56
C VAL A 281 -21.92 -1.65 19.88
N THR A 282 -22.85 -1.52 20.83
CA THR A 282 -22.79 -2.17 22.14
C THR A 282 -23.00 -3.69 22.02
N ALA A 283 -24.00 -4.15 21.27
CA ALA A 283 -24.26 -5.58 21.09
C ALA A 283 -23.07 -6.30 20.42
N ILE A 284 -22.42 -5.66 19.44
CA ILE A 284 -21.20 -6.19 18.82
C ILE A 284 -20.06 -6.26 19.84
N SER A 285 -19.87 -5.22 20.65
CA SER A 285 -18.83 -5.21 21.69
C SER A 285 -19.04 -6.31 22.75
N GLU A 286 -20.30 -6.60 23.11
CA GLU A 286 -20.65 -7.69 24.01
C GLU A 286 -20.42 -9.06 23.36
N ALA A 287 -20.80 -9.21 22.08
CA ALA A 287 -20.56 -10.44 21.33
C ALA A 287 -19.06 -10.75 21.19
N LEU A 288 -18.22 -9.73 20.99
CA LEU A 288 -16.76 -9.87 21.03
C LEU A 288 -16.26 -10.29 22.43
N GLY A 289 -16.89 -9.79 23.49
CA GLY A 289 -16.61 -10.22 24.86
C GLY A 289 -16.87 -11.72 25.07
N ARG A 290 -17.96 -12.25 24.50
CA ARG A 290 -18.35 -13.67 24.59
C ARG A 290 -17.42 -14.62 23.85
N LEU A 291 -16.73 -14.15 22.80
CA LEU A 291 -15.75 -14.96 22.06
C LEU A 291 -14.51 -15.33 22.89
N GLY A 292 -14.25 -14.65 24.01
CA GLY A 292 -13.08 -14.88 24.85
C GLY A 292 -11.76 -14.41 24.22
N PRO A 293 -10.62 -14.71 24.85
CA PRO A 293 -9.31 -14.30 24.34
C PRO A 293 -8.95 -15.11 23.09
N LEU A 294 -9.05 -14.47 21.93
CA LEU A 294 -8.62 -15.05 20.66
C LEU A 294 -7.17 -14.66 20.36
N GLU A 295 -6.40 -15.63 19.88
CA GLU A 295 -5.04 -15.36 19.40
C GLU A 295 -5.10 -14.35 18.26
N ARG A 296 -4.28 -13.30 18.35
CA ARG A 296 -4.13 -12.24 17.33
C ARG A 296 -5.43 -11.47 17.01
N MET A 297 -6.33 -11.34 18.00
CA MET A 297 -7.57 -10.58 17.88
C MET A 297 -7.36 -9.13 17.39
N ALA A 298 -6.27 -8.48 17.83
CA ALA A 298 -5.90 -7.14 17.41
C ALA A 298 -5.61 -7.02 15.89
N SER A 299 -5.34 -8.13 15.21
CA SER A 299 -5.14 -8.18 13.75
C SER A 299 -6.39 -8.59 12.97
N GLY A 300 -7.45 -8.96 13.67
CA GLY A 300 -8.73 -9.34 13.08
C GLY A 300 -9.57 -8.14 12.70
N VAL A 301 -10.70 -8.43 12.07
CA VAL A 301 -11.67 -7.46 11.58
C VAL A 301 -13.09 -7.94 11.84
N ILE A 302 -14.03 -7.02 11.94
CA ILE A 302 -15.45 -7.33 12.06
C ILE A 302 -16.14 -6.95 10.76
N LEU A 303 -16.88 -7.89 10.18
CA LEU A 303 -17.70 -7.68 9.00
C LEU A 303 -19.15 -7.65 9.42
N LEU A 304 -19.82 -6.52 9.17
CA LEU A 304 -21.27 -6.41 9.30
C LEU A 304 -21.92 -6.81 7.99
N LEU A 305 -22.88 -7.71 8.08
CA LEU A 305 -23.63 -8.24 6.96
C LEU A 305 -25.04 -7.66 6.90
N SER A 306 -25.52 -7.18 8.05
CA SER A 306 -26.76 -6.43 8.21
C SER A 306 -26.45 -4.98 8.58
N PRO A 307 -27.18 -4.00 8.02
CA PRO A 307 -26.95 -2.59 8.31
C PRO A 307 -27.19 -2.31 9.81
N LEU A 308 -26.35 -1.44 10.39
CA LEU A 308 -26.43 -1.10 11.80
C LEU A 308 -27.80 -0.45 12.10
N GLY A 309 -28.53 -0.96 13.09
CA GLY A 309 -29.82 -0.42 13.49
C GLY A 309 -29.66 0.92 14.20
N GLY A 310 -29.80 2.02 13.46
CA GLY A 310 -29.81 3.38 14.01
C GLY A 310 -29.02 4.40 13.18
N SER A 311 -29.47 5.65 13.21
CA SER A 311 -28.90 6.82 12.48
C SER A 311 -27.51 7.28 13.00
N ALA A 312 -26.74 6.41 13.66
CA ALA A 312 -25.45 6.77 14.21
C ALA A 312 -24.34 6.67 13.14
N PRO A 313 -23.33 7.56 13.18
CA PRO A 313 -22.17 7.44 12.31
C PRO A 313 -21.51 6.09 12.55
N THR A 314 -21.29 5.33 11.47
CA THR A 314 -20.68 4.01 11.49
C THR A 314 -19.29 4.14 12.13
N ALA A 315 -19.13 3.67 13.37
CA ALA A 315 -17.83 3.69 14.04
C ALA A 315 -16.83 2.88 13.21
N GLU A 316 -15.71 3.47 12.80
CA GLU A 316 -14.70 2.78 11.97
C GLU A 316 -13.95 1.69 12.78
N THR A 317 -13.96 1.82 14.11
CA THR A 317 -13.26 0.93 15.05
C THR A 317 -14.11 0.68 16.29
N LEU A 318 -14.05 -0.54 16.82
CA LEU A 318 -14.71 -0.95 18.06
C LEU A 318 -13.67 -1.38 19.09
N TYR A 319 -13.89 -1.00 20.34
CA TYR A 319 -13.05 -1.44 21.44
C TYR A 319 -13.44 -2.86 21.87
N SER A 320 -12.47 -3.78 21.88
CA SER A 320 -12.63 -5.11 22.44
C SER A 320 -12.34 -5.10 23.95
N PRO A 321 -13.30 -5.41 24.83
CA PRO A 321 -13.08 -5.40 26.27
C PRO A 321 -12.09 -6.48 26.70
N THR A 322 -12.05 -7.61 25.98
CA THR A 322 -11.22 -8.78 26.33
C THR A 322 -9.73 -8.55 26.09
N THR A 323 -9.38 -7.86 25.00
CA THR A 323 -7.99 -7.68 24.58
C THR A 323 -7.49 -6.25 24.73
N GLN A 324 -8.36 -5.33 25.18
CA GLN A 324 -8.09 -3.89 25.28
C GLN A 324 -7.55 -3.30 23.98
N SER A 325 -8.03 -3.82 22.85
CA SER A 325 -7.56 -3.44 21.51
C SER A 325 -8.71 -2.91 20.66
N GLU A 326 -8.37 -2.01 19.73
CA GLU A 326 -9.31 -1.50 18.73
C GLU A 326 -9.34 -2.45 17.54
N VAL A 327 -10.54 -2.93 17.20
CA VAL A 327 -10.79 -3.83 16.08
C VAL A 327 -11.55 -3.03 15.01
N PRO A 328 -11.09 -3.01 13.74
CA PRO A 328 -11.79 -2.31 12.68
C PRO A 328 -13.15 -2.94 12.37
N LEU A 329 -14.11 -2.08 12.02
CA LEU A 329 -15.46 -2.46 11.64
C LEU A 329 -15.71 -2.11 10.17
N PHE A 330 -16.16 -3.10 9.40
CA PHE A 330 -16.51 -2.95 7.99
C PHE A 330 -18.00 -3.21 7.77
N ASP A 331 -18.73 -2.18 7.38
CA ASP A 331 -20.13 -2.27 6.96
C ASP A 331 -20.21 -2.71 5.49
N LEU A 332 -20.47 -3.99 5.24
CA LEU A 332 -20.55 -4.51 3.88
C LEU A 332 -21.77 -3.99 3.10
N PRO A 333 -22.97 -3.87 3.69
CA PRO A 333 -24.10 -3.15 3.10
C PRO A 333 -23.79 -1.73 2.61
N ALA A 334 -22.97 -0.98 3.35
CA ALA A 334 -22.56 0.37 2.94
C ALA A 334 -21.46 0.38 1.86
N LEU A 335 -20.58 -0.63 1.84
CA LEU A 335 -19.41 -0.68 0.96
C LEU A 335 -19.66 -1.39 -0.38
N LEU A 336 -20.53 -2.40 -0.40
CA LEU A 336 -20.79 -3.27 -1.55
C LEU A 336 -22.18 -3.03 -2.14
N THR A 337 -22.34 -3.36 -3.42
CA THR A 337 -23.67 -3.30 -4.04
C THR A 337 -24.55 -4.47 -3.58
N PRO A 338 -25.89 -4.35 -3.60
CA PRO A 338 -26.78 -5.45 -3.27
C PRO A 338 -26.54 -6.71 -4.11
N SER A 339 -26.17 -6.55 -5.39
CA SER A 339 -25.81 -7.68 -6.27
C SER A 339 -24.56 -8.39 -5.80
N ASP A 340 -23.56 -7.65 -5.34
CA ASP A 340 -22.30 -8.22 -4.83
C ASP A 340 -22.50 -8.95 -3.50
N LEU A 341 -23.35 -8.42 -2.62
CA LEU A 341 -23.75 -9.11 -1.38
C LEU A 341 -24.53 -10.39 -1.67
N ALA A 342 -25.43 -10.36 -2.65
CA ALA A 342 -26.18 -11.54 -3.07
C ALA A 342 -25.25 -12.65 -3.58
N LYS A 343 -24.20 -12.31 -4.34
CA LYS A 343 -23.18 -13.28 -4.77
C LYS A 343 -22.46 -13.92 -3.59
N LEU A 344 -22.04 -13.11 -2.62
CA LEU A 344 -21.38 -13.61 -1.40
C LEU A 344 -22.32 -14.56 -0.62
N ARG A 345 -23.59 -14.19 -0.48
CA ARG A 345 -24.62 -15.00 0.21
C ARG A 345 -25.03 -16.27 -0.53
N ALA A 346 -24.92 -16.30 -1.85
CA ALA A 346 -25.23 -17.48 -2.66
C ALA A 346 -24.22 -18.63 -2.47
N THR A 347 -23.11 -18.39 -1.77
CA THR A 347 -22.07 -19.39 -1.53
C THR A 347 -22.53 -20.41 -0.47
N GLU A 348 -22.33 -21.70 -0.74
CA GLU A 348 -22.79 -22.82 0.10
C GLU A 348 -22.21 -22.84 1.53
N LEU A 349 -21.12 -22.08 1.76
CA LEU A 349 -20.33 -22.14 3.00
C LEU A 349 -20.92 -21.31 4.16
N GLY A 350 -22.04 -20.61 3.99
CA GLY A 350 -22.80 -20.00 5.08
C GLY A 350 -22.17 -18.81 5.84
N HIS A 351 -20.91 -18.45 5.58
CA HIS A 351 -20.19 -17.39 6.32
C HIS A 351 -20.83 -16.00 6.23
N PHE A 352 -21.68 -15.75 5.23
CA PHE A 352 -22.30 -14.45 5.00
C PHE A 352 -23.81 -14.45 5.26
N LEU A 353 -24.34 -15.51 5.91
CA LEU A 353 -25.77 -15.63 6.23
C LEU A 353 -26.14 -14.98 7.57
N GLY A 354 -25.20 -14.86 8.51
CA GLY A 354 -25.44 -14.21 9.80
C GLY A 354 -25.43 -12.67 9.72
N ASP A 355 -25.63 -12.00 10.86
CA ASP A 355 -25.65 -10.53 10.94
C ASP A 355 -24.27 -9.90 11.03
N ALA A 356 -23.35 -10.56 11.75
CA ALA A 356 -21.97 -10.10 11.92
C ALA A 356 -21.01 -11.28 12.05
N VAL A 357 -19.79 -11.10 11.56
CA VAL A 357 -18.74 -12.13 11.61
C VAL A 357 -17.41 -11.49 11.93
N PHE A 358 -16.67 -12.10 12.85
CA PHE A 358 -15.27 -11.78 13.10
C PHE A 358 -14.37 -12.62 12.19
N PHE A 359 -13.43 -11.95 11.52
CA PHE A 359 -12.47 -12.57 10.62
C PHE A 359 -11.04 -12.28 11.06
N ARG A 360 -10.22 -13.33 11.20
CA ARG A 360 -8.80 -13.24 11.53
C ARG A 360 -7.92 -13.58 10.31
N PRO A 361 -7.05 -12.67 9.86
CA PRO A 361 -6.13 -12.95 8.76
C PRO A 361 -4.97 -13.83 9.25
N ASP A 362 -5.05 -15.14 8.95
CA ASP A 362 -4.01 -16.11 9.33
C ASP A 362 -3.00 -16.40 8.22
N ASN A 363 -3.32 -16.00 7.00
CA ASN A 363 -2.47 -16.21 5.84
C ASN A 363 -2.47 -14.98 4.93
N ARG A 364 -1.58 -15.02 3.94
CA ARG A 364 -1.44 -13.96 2.94
C ARG A 364 -2.76 -13.61 2.23
N VAL A 365 -3.61 -14.59 1.93
CA VAL A 365 -4.90 -14.36 1.26
C VAL A 365 -5.85 -13.59 2.16
N GLY A 366 -5.90 -13.92 3.46
CA GLY A 366 -6.67 -13.18 4.46
C GLY A 366 -6.16 -11.74 4.65
N VAL A 367 -4.84 -11.56 4.70
CA VAL A 367 -4.23 -10.22 4.75
C VAL A 367 -4.59 -9.40 3.51
N GLU A 368 -4.47 -9.97 2.32
CA GLU A 368 -4.83 -9.30 1.07
C GLU A 368 -6.33 -8.93 1.03
N ALA A 369 -7.21 -9.78 1.57
CA ALA A 369 -8.64 -9.49 1.67
C ALA A 369 -8.95 -8.33 2.64
N VAL A 370 -8.33 -8.31 3.83
CA VAL A 370 -8.48 -7.19 4.78
C VAL A 370 -7.96 -5.89 4.17
N LEU A 371 -6.81 -5.93 3.48
CA LEU A 371 -6.27 -4.76 2.78
C LEU A 371 -7.18 -4.30 1.64
N ALA A 372 -7.85 -5.20 0.93
CA ALA A 372 -8.83 -4.84 -0.09
C ALA A 372 -10.04 -4.12 0.52
N LEU A 373 -10.59 -4.64 1.63
CA LEU A 373 -11.69 -4.02 2.38
C LEU A 373 -11.32 -2.62 2.86
N TRP A 374 -10.17 -2.49 3.52
CA TRP A 374 -9.68 -1.21 4.01
C TRP A 374 -9.45 -0.20 2.90
N ASN A 375 -8.89 -0.63 1.77
CA ASN A 375 -8.72 0.23 0.62
C ASN A 375 -10.05 0.67 -0.04
N LEU A 376 -11.10 -0.16 0.03
CA LEU A 376 -12.44 0.21 -0.42
C LEU A 376 -13.10 1.22 0.54
N GLN A 377 -13.03 0.98 1.85
CA GLN A 377 -13.54 1.92 2.85
C GLN A 377 -12.87 3.28 2.72
N ARG A 378 -11.53 3.33 2.62
CA ARG A 378 -10.80 4.59 2.43
C ARG A 378 -11.10 5.28 1.10
N TYR A 379 -11.45 4.52 0.08
CA TYR A 379 -11.86 5.09 -1.20
C TYR A 379 -13.20 5.83 -1.07
N ALA A 380 -14.15 5.24 -0.31
CA ALA A 380 -15.50 5.74 -0.07
C ALA A 380 -15.61 6.78 1.06
N ALA A 381 -14.67 6.82 2.01
CA ALA A 381 -14.70 7.65 3.22
C ALA A 381 -14.81 9.19 2.98
N GLY A 382 -14.64 9.66 1.74
CA GLY A 382 -14.83 11.06 1.38
C GLY A 382 -16.21 11.41 0.79
N VAL A 383 -17.17 10.48 0.80
CA VAL A 383 -18.53 10.68 0.25
C VAL A 383 -19.53 11.16 1.31
N ASN A 384 -19.25 10.91 2.60
CA ASN A 384 -20.19 11.12 3.71
C ASN A 384 -19.75 12.22 4.70
N SER A 385 -18.81 13.10 4.34
CA SER A 385 -18.29 14.17 5.19
C SER A 385 -18.77 15.55 4.78
#